data_AF-A0A7G5LYY6-F1
#
_entry.id   AF-A0A7G5LYY6-F1
#
_cell.length_a   1.000
_cell.length_b   1.000
_cell.length_c   1.000
_cell.angle_alpha   90.00
_cell.angle_beta   90.00
_cell.angle_gamma   90.00
#
_symmetry.space_group_name_H-M   'P 1'
#
loop_
_entity.id
_entity.type
_entity.pdbx_description
1 polymer ?
#
loop_
_entity_poly.entity_id
_entity_poly.type
_entity_poly.pdbx_seq_one_letter_code
_entity_poly.pdbx_strand_id
1 'polypeptide(L)'
;MASHPGLTVRWSLRDAPVGTLDRLKEYVRDTSYERFAGKDGLAFKTWRAREGAWFEGVYVFADDAERAAFQESFTASADTAPGSQIIGSSPVLIEECEIVAIAEGVAGFAPAASFG
;
A
#
# COMPACT_ATOMS: atom_id res chain seq x y z
N MET A 1 21.20 -13.97 5.44
CA MET A 1 19.85 -13.77 6.00
C MET A 1 18.91 -13.57 4.83
N ALA A 2 17.69 -14.12 4.87
CA ALA A 2 16.72 -13.84 3.82
C ALA A 2 16.39 -12.34 3.89
N SER A 3 16.67 -11.60 2.81
CA SER A 3 16.21 -10.22 2.65
C SER A 3 14.70 -10.28 2.40
N HIS A 4 13.93 -9.39 3.01
CA HIS A 4 12.48 -9.29 2.79
C HIS A 4 12.24 -8.17 1.77
N PRO A 5 11.86 -8.49 0.52
CA PRO A 5 11.73 -7.48 -0.51
C PRO A 5 10.49 -6.63 -0.26
N GLY A 6 10.66 -5.32 -0.29
CA GLY A 6 9.63 -4.34 -0.01
C GLY A 6 9.31 -3.46 -1.21
N LEU A 7 8.11 -2.89 -1.21
CA LEU A 7 7.71 -1.85 -2.14
C LEU A 7 6.93 -0.78 -1.40
N THR A 8 7.19 0.49 -1.72
CA THR A 8 6.37 1.62 -1.29
C THR A 8 5.74 2.28 -2.50
N VAL A 9 4.41 2.47 -2.45
CA VAL A 9 3.67 3.29 -3.41
C VAL A 9 3.03 4.44 -2.65
N ARG A 10 3.30 5.69 -3.07
CA ARG A 10 2.79 6.90 -2.41
C ARG A 10 2.08 7.82 -3.39
N TRP A 11 0.93 8.31 -3.00
CA TRP A 11 0.23 9.43 -3.64
C TRP A 11 0.28 10.67 -2.76
N SER A 12 0.33 11.84 -3.39
CA SER A 12 0.15 13.12 -2.70
C SER A 12 -1.33 13.38 -2.45
N LEU A 13 -1.66 13.96 -1.31
CA LEU A 13 -3.01 14.48 -0.99
C LEU A 13 -3.04 16.00 -0.85
N ARG A 14 -1.93 16.72 -1.09
CA ARG A 14 -1.82 18.16 -0.82
C ARG A 14 -2.85 19.01 -1.58
N ASP A 15 -3.18 18.59 -2.79
CA ASP A 15 -4.13 19.28 -3.67
C ASP A 15 -5.35 18.39 -3.99
N ALA A 16 -5.51 17.30 -3.24
CA ALA A 16 -6.63 16.40 -3.44
C ALA A 16 -7.94 17.05 -2.95
N PRO A 17 -9.08 16.78 -3.61
CA PRO A 17 -10.37 17.27 -3.15
C PRO A 17 -10.66 16.92 -1.69
N VAL A 18 -11.42 17.77 -1.00
CA VAL A 18 -11.90 17.47 0.37
C VAL A 18 -12.67 16.15 0.38
N GLY A 19 -12.46 15.32 1.41
CA GLY A 19 -13.06 14.00 1.54
C GLY A 19 -12.36 12.88 0.75
N THR A 20 -11.30 13.18 -0.01
CA THR A 20 -10.54 12.16 -0.76
C THR A 20 -10.00 11.06 0.16
N LEU A 21 -9.49 11.43 1.34
CA LEU A 21 -8.96 10.43 2.27
C LEU A 21 -10.04 9.48 2.80
N ASP A 22 -11.25 9.96 3.05
CA ASP A 22 -12.34 9.08 3.51
C ASP A 22 -12.78 8.13 2.42
N ARG A 23 -12.86 8.59 1.16
CA ARG A 23 -13.08 7.72 0.00
C ARG A 23 -11.97 6.67 -0.17
N LEU A 24 -10.72 7.01 0.12
CA LEU A 24 -9.62 6.05 0.13
C LEU A 24 -9.76 5.02 1.24
N LYS A 25 -10.19 5.42 2.44
CA LYS A 25 -10.47 4.48 3.54
C LYS A 25 -11.62 3.54 3.19
N GLU A 26 -12.70 4.05 2.60
CA GLU A 26 -13.82 3.25 2.09
C GLU A 26 -13.35 2.24 1.04
N TYR A 27 -12.56 2.68 0.06
CA TYR A 27 -11.96 1.77 -0.92
C TYR A 27 -11.08 0.70 -0.27
N VAL A 28 -10.28 1.06 0.75
CA VAL A 28 -9.49 0.07 1.49
C VAL A 28 -10.41 -0.94 2.15
N ARG A 29 -11.49 -0.48 2.78
CA ARG A 29 -12.47 -1.34 3.45
C ARG A 29 -13.18 -2.30 2.52
N ASP A 30 -13.80 -1.74 1.50
CA ASP A 30 -14.81 -2.44 0.73
C ASP A 30 -14.19 -3.20 -0.46
N THR A 31 -12.89 -3.02 -0.74
CA THR A 31 -12.27 -3.61 -1.93
C THR A 31 -10.79 -3.96 -1.72
N SER A 32 -9.97 -3.01 -1.28
CA SER A 32 -8.51 -3.22 -1.26
C SER A 32 -8.11 -4.29 -0.24
N TYR A 33 -8.73 -4.31 0.94
CA TYR A 33 -8.34 -5.21 2.02
C TYR A 33 -8.40 -6.68 1.58
N GLU A 34 -9.57 -7.15 1.12
CA GLU A 34 -9.77 -8.54 0.71
C GLU A 34 -8.84 -8.94 -0.45
N ARG A 35 -8.64 -8.05 -1.43
CA ARG A 35 -7.75 -8.27 -2.56
C ARG A 35 -6.32 -8.59 -2.13
N PHE A 36 -5.82 -7.99 -1.06
CA PHE A 36 -4.44 -8.13 -0.62
C PHE A 36 -4.27 -9.10 0.56
N ALA A 37 -5.28 -9.28 1.41
CA ALA A 37 -5.22 -10.22 2.53
C ALA A 37 -5.05 -11.68 2.08
N GLY A 38 -5.57 -12.04 0.89
CA GLY A 38 -5.41 -13.37 0.29
C GLY A 38 -4.44 -13.42 -0.88
N LYS A 39 -3.57 -12.41 -1.06
CA LYS A 39 -2.71 -12.36 -2.24
C LYS A 39 -1.48 -13.27 -2.07
N ASP A 40 -1.35 -14.24 -2.96
CA ASP A 40 -0.14 -15.05 -3.10
C ASP A 40 1.10 -14.17 -3.27
N GLY A 41 2.14 -14.52 -2.51
CA GLY A 41 3.44 -13.86 -2.50
C GLY A 41 3.57 -12.62 -1.63
N LEU A 42 2.47 -12.18 -1.02
CA LEU A 42 2.47 -11.01 -0.16
C LEU A 42 2.45 -11.44 1.31
N ALA A 43 3.54 -11.14 2.03
CA ALA A 43 3.65 -11.46 3.46
C ALA A 43 2.93 -10.41 4.32
N PHE A 44 3.12 -9.12 4.02
CA PHE A 44 2.46 -8.03 4.73
C PHE A 44 2.09 -6.89 3.80
N LYS A 45 0.98 -6.24 4.11
CA LYS A 45 0.64 -4.94 3.54
C LYS A 45 0.09 -4.02 4.61
N THR A 46 0.54 -2.78 4.59
CA THR A 46 -0.10 -1.71 5.34
C THR A 46 -0.58 -0.62 4.39
N TRP A 47 -1.75 -0.06 4.74
CA TRP A 47 -2.22 1.19 4.17
C TRP A 47 -1.97 2.27 5.19
N ARG A 48 -1.22 3.29 4.82
CA ARG A 48 -0.87 4.39 5.68
C ARG A 48 -1.42 5.67 5.07
N ALA A 49 -1.80 6.62 5.91
CA ALA A 49 -2.25 7.91 5.42
C ALA A 49 -1.88 9.03 6.38
N ARG A 50 -1.72 10.23 5.82
CA ARG A 50 -1.69 11.48 6.56
C ARG A 50 -2.54 12.49 5.79
N GLU A 51 -3.63 12.94 6.41
CA GLU A 51 -4.57 13.89 5.83
C GLU A 51 -3.86 15.17 5.34
N GLY A 52 -4.25 15.65 4.15
CA GLY A 52 -3.63 16.79 3.47
C GLY A 52 -2.17 16.57 3.03
N ALA A 53 -1.60 15.38 3.21
CA ALA A 53 -0.23 15.09 2.85
C ALA A 53 -0.10 13.90 1.88
N TRP A 54 -0.47 12.69 2.29
CA TRP A 54 -0.24 11.50 1.47
C TRP A 54 -1.12 10.30 1.85
N PHE A 55 -1.24 9.39 0.89
CA PHE A 55 -1.77 8.03 1.06
C PHE A 55 -0.75 7.03 0.52
N GLU A 56 -0.54 5.91 1.20
CA GLU A 56 0.51 4.95 0.89
C GLU A 56 0.05 3.50 1.02
N GLY A 57 0.53 2.67 0.08
CA GLY A 57 0.60 1.23 0.26
C GLY A 57 2.05 0.81 0.47
N VAL A 58 2.33 0.11 1.57
CA VAL A 58 3.65 -0.49 1.86
C VAL A 58 3.49 -2.00 1.85
N TYR A 59 4.33 -2.68 1.08
CA TYR A 59 4.25 -4.10 0.78
C TYR A 59 5.52 -4.82 1.26
N VAL A 60 5.37 -6.05 1.73
CA VAL A 60 6.45 -6.98 2.05
C VAL A 60 6.13 -8.28 1.30
N PHE A 61 7.04 -8.73 0.45
CA PHE A 61 6.88 -9.91 -0.39
C PHE A 61 7.66 -11.11 0.17
N ALA A 62 7.28 -12.32 -0.26
CA ALA A 62 8.00 -13.54 0.12
C ALA A 62 9.35 -13.66 -0.61
N ASP A 63 9.42 -13.18 -1.86
CA ASP A 63 10.66 -13.08 -2.63
C ASP A 63 10.70 -11.86 -3.57
N ASP A 64 11.86 -11.64 -4.19
CA ASP A 64 12.12 -10.45 -5.00
C ASP A 64 11.46 -10.55 -6.38
N ALA A 65 11.26 -11.76 -6.90
CA ALA A 65 10.61 -11.96 -8.19
C ALA A 65 9.13 -11.56 -8.11
N GLU A 66 8.46 -11.91 -7.01
CA GLU A 66 7.08 -11.49 -6.75
C GLU A 66 6.96 -9.97 -6.57
N ARG A 67 7.89 -9.35 -5.83
CA ARG A 67 7.95 -7.88 -5.69
C ARG A 67 8.17 -7.20 -7.04
N ALA A 68 9.16 -7.65 -7.82
CA ALA A 68 9.50 -7.07 -9.11
C ALA A 68 8.34 -7.17 -10.11
N ALA A 69 7.72 -8.36 -10.22
CA ALA A 69 6.54 -8.58 -11.07
C ALA A 69 5.36 -7.70 -10.64
N PHE A 70 5.14 -7.56 -9.32
CA PHE A 70 4.10 -6.67 -8.81
C PHE A 70 4.41 -5.21 -9.17
N GLN A 71 5.63 -4.73 -8.93
CA GLN A 71 6.05 -3.36 -9.24
C GLN A 71 5.91 -3.05 -10.73
N GLU A 72 6.35 -3.95 -11.61
CA GLU A 72 6.21 -3.80 -13.05
C GLU A 72 4.73 -3.63 -13.45
N SER A 73 3.88 -4.58 -13.03
CA SER A 73 2.44 -4.52 -13.35
C SER A 73 1.75 -3.29 -12.78
N PHE A 74 2.14 -2.87 -11.58
CA PHE A 74 1.57 -1.71 -10.91
C PHE A 74 2.00 -0.42 -11.61
N THR A 75 3.29 -0.30 -11.96
CA THR A 75 3.84 0.86 -12.67
C THR A 75 3.14 1.05 -14.02
N ALA A 76 2.92 -0.04 -14.76
CA ALA A 76 2.22 0.01 -16.05
C ALA A 76 0.75 0.50 -15.94
N SER A 77 0.14 0.36 -14.77
CA SER A 77 -1.25 0.77 -14.50
C SER A 77 -1.35 1.89 -13.46
N ALA A 78 -0.25 2.58 -13.16
CA ALA A 78 -0.17 3.50 -12.04
C ALA A 78 -1.18 4.65 -12.16
N ASP A 79 -1.34 5.22 -13.36
CA ASP A 79 -2.25 6.34 -13.63
C ASP A 79 -3.73 5.96 -13.49
N THR A 80 -4.05 4.67 -13.68
CA THR A 80 -5.42 4.15 -13.67
C THR A 80 -5.72 3.27 -12.45
N ALA A 81 -4.75 3.14 -11.53
CA ALA A 81 -4.96 2.45 -10.27
C ALA A 81 -6.12 3.10 -9.49
N PRO A 82 -6.91 2.34 -8.72
CA PRO A 82 -8.07 2.90 -8.01
C PRO A 82 -7.72 4.08 -7.09
N GLY A 83 -6.56 4.03 -6.42
CA GLY A 83 -6.05 5.15 -5.62
C GLY A 83 -5.82 6.40 -6.46
N SER A 84 -5.23 6.25 -7.65
CA SER A 84 -4.99 7.34 -8.59
C SER A 84 -6.28 7.94 -9.14
N GLN A 85 -7.27 7.10 -9.44
CA GLN A 85 -8.59 7.56 -9.89
C GLN A 85 -9.34 8.31 -8.79
N ILE A 86 -9.27 7.84 -7.54
CA ILE A 86 -9.90 8.51 -6.40
C ILE A 86 -9.23 9.86 -6.11
N ILE A 87 -7.90 9.91 -6.18
CA ILE A 87 -7.10 11.11 -5.88
C ILE A 87 -7.10 12.11 -7.05
N GLY A 88 -7.25 11.61 -8.28
CA GLY A 88 -7.15 12.40 -9.52
C GLY A 88 -5.71 12.60 -10.03
N SER A 89 -4.73 11.88 -9.49
CA SER A 89 -3.34 11.91 -9.96
C SER A 89 -2.61 10.60 -9.67
N SER A 90 -1.56 10.34 -10.45
CA SER A 90 -0.70 9.16 -10.31
C SER A 90 0.10 9.16 -9.00
N PRO A 91 0.67 8.01 -8.59
CA PRO A 91 1.61 7.99 -7.48
C PRO A 91 2.79 8.92 -7.74
N VAL A 92 3.24 9.62 -6.70
CA VAL A 92 4.47 10.43 -6.71
C VAL A 92 5.72 9.61 -6.36
N LEU A 93 5.53 8.38 -5.88
CA LEU A 93 6.61 7.44 -5.56
C LEU A 93 6.13 6.00 -5.84
N ILE A 94 6.99 5.23 -6.52
CA ILE A 94 6.96 3.77 -6.60
C ILE A 94 8.41 3.33 -6.38
N GLU A 95 8.73 2.84 -5.19
CA GLU A 95 10.11 2.63 -4.75
C GLU A 95 10.30 1.26 -4.12
N GLU A 96 11.25 0.50 -4.66
CA GLU A 96 11.71 -0.76 -4.07
C GLU A 96 12.54 -0.50 -2.81
N CYS A 97 12.42 -1.37 -1.82
CA CYS A 97 13.20 -1.28 -0.60
C CYS A 97 13.51 -2.65 0.00
N GLU A 98 14.46 -2.69 0.94
CA GLU A 98 14.68 -3.85 1.80
C GLU A 98 13.97 -3.65 3.13
N ILE A 99 13.20 -4.65 3.56
CA ILE A 99 12.65 -4.73 4.91
C ILE A 99 13.68 -5.41 5.80
N VAL A 100 14.48 -4.59 6.49
CA VAL A 100 15.59 -5.07 7.34
C VAL A 100 15.10 -5.87 8.55
N ALA A 101 13.98 -5.47 9.15
CA ALA A 101 13.36 -6.18 10.26
C ALA A 101 11.88 -5.81 10.42
N ILE A 102 11.08 -6.74 10.94
CA ILE A 102 9.74 -6.49 11.48
C ILE A 102 9.76 -6.99 12.92
N ALA A 103 9.45 -6.09 13.86
CA ALA A 103 9.34 -6.44 15.27
C ALA A 103 7.87 -6.46 15.69
N GLU A 104 7.39 -7.60 16.17
CA GLU A 104 6.12 -7.66 16.90
C GLU A 104 6.39 -7.34 18.37
N GLY A 105 5.75 -6.29 18.88
CA GLY A 105 5.86 -5.90 20.28
C GLY A 105 5.01 -6.77 21.20
N VAL A 106 5.30 -6.75 22.50
CA VAL A 106 4.59 -7.54 23.53
C VAL A 106 3.09 -7.26 23.65
N ALA A 107 2.61 -6.14 23.11
CA ALA A 107 1.18 -5.84 23.04
C ALA A 107 0.43 -6.69 21.98
N GLY A 108 1.17 -7.36 21.09
CA GLY A 108 0.64 -8.07 19.94
C GLY A 108 0.19 -7.14 18.82
N PHE A 109 0.14 -7.65 17.59
CA PHE A 109 -0.48 -6.95 16.47
C PHE A 109 -1.42 -7.90 15.73
N ALA A 110 -2.73 -7.67 15.82
CA ALA A 110 -3.69 -8.36 14.99
C ALA A 110 -3.76 -7.66 13.63
N PRO A 111 -3.36 -8.31 12.50
CA PRO A 111 -3.54 -7.77 11.17
C PRO A 111 -5.03 -7.80 10.80
N ALA A 112 -5.77 -6.87 11.37
CA ALA A 112 -7.17 -6.65 11.12
C ALA A 112 -7.34 -5.26 10.53
N ALA A 113 -8.35 -5.12 9.70
CA ALA A 113 -8.69 -3.81 9.23
C ALA A 113 -9.43 -3.03 10.33
N SER A 114 -9.00 -1.80 10.58
CA SER A 114 -9.64 -0.88 11.52
C SER A 114 -10.38 0.16 10.71
N PHE A 115 -11.66 -0.11 10.45
CA PHE A 115 -12.58 0.84 9.86
C PHE A 115 -13.35 1.42 11.05
N GLY A 116 -12.94 2.60 11.50
CA GLY A 116 -13.57 3.27 12.64
C GLY A 116 -15.09 3.36 12.51
#